data_AF-A0A078S958-F1
#
_entry.id   AF-A0A078S958-F1
#
_cell.length_a   1.000
_cell.length_b   1.000
_cell.length_c   1.000
_cell.angle_alpha   90.00
_cell.angle_beta   90.00
_cell.angle_gamma   90.00
#
_symmetry.space_group_name_H-M   'P 1'
#
loop_
_entity.id
_entity.type
_entity.pdbx_description
1 polymer ?
#
loop_
_entity_poly.entity_id
_entity_poly.type
_entity_poly.pdbx_seq_one_letter_code
_entity_poly.pdbx_strand_id
1 'polypeptide(L)'
;MDPYVDLFQSHGGSMIMLAKGNRSQQVTDACQKYGGFYLGSIGGPAAILAQNNIKSIECVEYPELGMEAIWKIEVENFPAFILVDDKGNDFFKQLKPWNCSK
;
A
#
# COMPACT_ATOMS: atom_id res chain seq x y z
N MET A 1 6.15 -0.67 7.64
CA MET A 1 4.75 -0.86 8.08
C MET A 1 4.35 -2.32 8.15
N ASP A 2 5.18 -3.25 7.65
CA ASP A 2 4.90 -4.70 7.59
C ASP A 2 4.59 -5.32 8.96
N PRO A 3 5.31 -4.98 10.06
CA PRO A 3 5.03 -5.56 11.37
C PRO A 3 3.64 -5.24 11.95
N TYR A 4 2.94 -4.23 11.41
CA TYR A 4 1.63 -3.81 11.91
C TYR A 4 0.45 -4.49 11.20
N VAL A 5 0.69 -5.14 10.06
CA VAL A 5 -0.39 -5.59 9.16
C VAL A 5 -1.23 -6.70 9.79
N ASP A 6 -0.61 -7.80 10.23
CA ASP A 6 -1.33 -8.91 10.88
C ASP A 6 -2.08 -8.43 12.13
N LEU A 7 -1.43 -7.60 12.95
CA LEU A 7 -2.04 -7.05 14.15
C LEU A 7 -3.31 -6.24 13.81
N PHE A 8 -3.24 -5.31 12.87
CA PHE A 8 -4.39 -4.48 12.53
C PHE A 8 -5.51 -5.28 11.85
N GLN A 9 -5.18 -6.21 10.95
CA GLN A 9 -6.17 -7.05 10.28
C GLN A 9 -6.86 -8.02 11.24
N SER A 10 -6.15 -8.53 12.25
CA SER A 10 -6.78 -9.34 13.32
C SER A 10 -7.82 -8.56 14.13
N HIS A 11 -7.78 -7.23 14.10
CA HIS A 11 -8.75 -6.32 14.71
C HIS A 11 -9.73 -5.70 13.69
N GLY A 12 -9.75 -6.20 12.44
CA GLY A 12 -10.65 -5.71 11.39
C GLY A 12 -10.20 -4.41 10.70
N GLY A 13 -9.00 -3.93 10.97
CA GLY A 13 -8.42 -2.73 10.37
C GLY A 13 -7.34 -3.03 9.31
N SER A 14 -6.90 -2.02 8.56
CA SER A 14 -5.82 -2.16 7.57
C SER A 14 -6.04 -3.28 6.53
N MET A 15 -7.31 -3.51 6.15
CA MET A 15 -7.68 -4.55 5.18
C MET A 15 -7.17 -4.25 3.78
N ILE A 16 -7.10 -2.97 3.40
CA ILE A 16 -6.55 -2.53 2.11
C ILE A 16 -5.47 -1.50 2.41
N MET A 17 -4.28 -1.74 1.89
CA MET A 17 -3.11 -0.87 2.06
C MET A 17 -2.67 -0.33 0.70
N LEU A 18 -2.26 0.93 0.64
CA LEU A 18 -1.71 1.57 -0.56
C LEU A 18 -0.34 2.16 -0.25
N ALA A 19 0.71 1.70 -0.92
CA ALA A 19 2.07 2.24 -0.78
C ALA A 19 2.91 1.96 -2.03
N LYS A 20 4.24 1.89 -1.88
CA LYS A 20 5.19 1.56 -2.96
C LYS A 20 6.20 0.52 -2.47
N GLY A 21 6.75 -0.24 -3.41
CA GLY A 21 7.78 -1.25 -3.17
C GLY A 21 7.22 -2.62 -2.79
N ASN A 22 8.08 -3.63 -2.84
CA ASN A 22 7.78 -4.98 -2.39
C ASN A 22 7.68 -5.05 -0.86
N ARG A 23 7.04 -6.10 -0.35
CA ARG A 23 6.78 -6.32 1.07
C ARG A 23 7.39 -7.64 1.52
N SER A 24 7.52 -7.83 2.84
CA SER A 24 7.93 -9.14 3.37
C SER A 24 6.77 -10.14 3.33
N GLN A 25 7.10 -11.43 3.45
CA GLN A 25 6.12 -12.52 3.38
C GLN A 25 4.99 -12.38 4.41
N GLN A 26 5.27 -11.78 5.58
CA GLN A 26 4.26 -11.59 6.63
C GLN A 26 3.03 -10.80 6.15
N VAL A 27 3.20 -9.90 5.17
CA VAL A 27 2.08 -9.13 4.60
C VAL A 27 1.23 -10.01 3.71
N THR A 28 1.86 -10.86 2.89
CA THR A 28 1.17 -11.85 2.05
C THR A 28 0.40 -12.86 2.89
N ASP A 29 1.02 -13.37 3.96
CA ASP A 29 0.38 -14.31 4.88
C ASP A 29 -0.82 -13.65 5.60
N ALA A 30 -0.68 -12.41 6.04
CA ALA A 30 -1.77 -11.65 6.67
C ALA A 30 -2.93 -11.42 5.70
N CYS A 31 -2.65 -10.93 4.48
CA CYS A 31 -3.67 -10.72 3.46
C CYS A 31 -4.41 -12.01 3.12
N GLN A 32 -3.71 -13.14 2.99
CA GLN A 32 -4.33 -14.45 2.78
C GLN A 32 -5.21 -14.88 3.96
N LYS A 33 -4.74 -14.63 5.20
CA LYS A 33 -5.44 -15.05 6.42
C LYS A 33 -6.72 -14.26 6.67
N TYR A 34 -6.71 -12.94 6.43
CA TYR A 34 -7.83 -12.05 6.78
C TYR A 34 -8.61 -11.52 5.59
N GLY A 35 -8.21 -11.82 4.35
CA GLY A 35 -8.87 -11.31 3.15
C GLY A 35 -8.48 -9.88 2.80
N GLY A 36 -7.21 -9.53 3.04
CA GLY A 36 -6.66 -8.20 2.79
C GLY A 36 -6.01 -8.04 1.40
N PHE A 37 -5.70 -6.80 1.02
CA PHE A 37 -5.04 -6.46 -0.24
C PHE A 37 -3.94 -5.42 -0.03
N TYR A 38 -2.87 -5.54 -0.82
CA TYR A 38 -1.85 -4.49 -0.94
C TYR A 38 -1.82 -3.95 -2.37
N LEU A 39 -2.11 -2.67 -2.47
CA LEU A 39 -2.08 -1.90 -3.70
C LEU A 39 -0.74 -1.13 -3.80
N GLY A 40 -0.07 -1.28 -4.93
CA GLY A 40 1.16 -0.58 -5.25
C GLY A 40 0.90 0.62 -6.14
N SER A 41 1.18 1.82 -5.64
CA SER A 41 1.29 3.01 -6.47
C SER A 41 2.71 3.16 -7.04
N ILE A 42 2.83 3.99 -8.06
CA ILE A 42 4.11 4.33 -8.69
C ILE A 42 4.86 5.27 -7.74
N GLY A 43 6.06 4.88 -7.31
CA GLY A 43 6.93 5.72 -6.48
C GLY A 43 7.66 6.77 -7.32
N GLY A 44 7.67 8.03 -6.86
CA GLY A 44 8.39 9.14 -7.52
C GLY A 44 7.52 10.29 -8.07
N PRO A 45 6.41 10.05 -8.80
CA PRO A 45 5.64 11.10 -9.49
C PRO A 45 4.70 11.89 -8.55
N ALA A 46 5.20 12.37 -7.41
CA ALA A 46 4.38 13.02 -6.38
C ALA A 46 3.68 14.29 -6.88
N ALA A 47 4.36 15.13 -7.67
CA ALA A 47 3.80 16.39 -8.16
C ALA A 47 2.58 16.17 -9.07
N ILE A 48 2.67 15.23 -10.02
CA ILE A 48 1.56 14.93 -10.93
C ILE A 48 0.40 14.22 -10.22
N LEU A 49 0.69 13.37 -9.22
CA LEU A 49 -0.34 12.77 -8.37
C LEU A 49 -1.08 13.83 -7.56
N ALA A 50 -0.35 14.79 -6.96
CA ALA A 50 -0.95 15.88 -6.21
C ALA A 50 -1.81 16.79 -7.11
N GLN A 51 -1.34 17.10 -8.32
CA GLN A 51 -2.06 17.96 -9.25
C GLN A 51 -3.33 17.29 -9.82
N ASN A 52 -3.26 16.02 -10.19
CA ASN A 52 -4.32 15.39 -10.99
C ASN A 52 -5.28 14.55 -10.13
N ASN A 53 -4.76 13.90 -9.09
CA ASN A 53 -5.47 12.82 -8.41
C ASN A 53 -5.95 13.17 -7.00
N ILE A 54 -5.25 14.04 -6.26
CA ILE A 54 -5.64 14.44 -4.90
C ILE A 54 -6.62 15.62 -4.98
N LYS A 55 -7.81 15.48 -4.40
CA LYS A 55 -8.88 16.49 -4.48
C LYS A 55 -9.05 17.28 -3.19
N SER A 56 -8.81 16.64 -2.06
CA SER A 56 -8.87 17.29 -0.74
C SER A 56 -7.92 16.60 0.23
N ILE A 57 -7.52 17.35 1.26
CA ILE A 57 -6.66 16.89 2.36
C ILE A 57 -7.15 17.50 3.67
N GLU A 58 -7.40 16.65 4.67
CA GLU A 58 -7.89 17.02 5.99
C GLU A 58 -7.04 16.29 7.05
N CYS A 59 -6.50 17.03 8.03
CA CYS A 59 -5.83 16.43 9.17
C CYS A 59 -6.88 15.91 10.15
N VAL A 60 -6.84 14.62 10.46
CA VAL A 60 -7.84 13.95 11.32
C VAL A 60 -7.32 13.77 12.74
N GLU A 61 -6.09 13.29 12.90
CA GLU A 61 -5.50 13.00 14.21
C GLU A 61 -3.99 13.28 14.22
N TYR A 62 -3.46 13.56 15.41
CA TYR A 62 -2.03 13.81 15.69
C TYR A 62 -1.37 14.94 14.87
N PRO A 63 -1.95 16.16 14.83
CA PRO A 63 -1.40 17.29 14.07
C PRO A 63 0.02 17.70 14.49
N GLU A 64 0.41 17.39 15.74
CA GLU A 64 1.75 17.64 16.26
C GLU A 64 2.86 16.84 15.55
N LEU A 65 2.50 15.77 14.84
CA LEU A 65 3.44 14.96 14.05
C LEU A 65 3.73 15.55 12.66
N GLY A 66 3.13 16.69 12.32
CA GLY A 66 3.36 17.38 11.05
C GLY A 66 2.98 16.50 9.85
N MET A 67 3.94 16.22 8.97
CA MET A 67 3.67 15.42 7.75
C MET A 67 3.33 13.95 8.05
N GLU A 68 3.63 13.46 9.26
CA GLU A 68 3.32 12.08 9.70
C GLU A 68 1.95 11.95 10.40
N ALA A 69 1.18 13.04 10.51
CA ALA A 69 -0.18 13.02 11.04
C ALA A 69 -1.12 12.08 10.24
N ILE A 70 -2.29 11.77 10.81
CA ILE A 70 -3.31 10.99 10.09
C ILE A 70 -4.10 11.94 9.21
N TRP A 71 -3.99 11.74 7.89
CA TRP A 71 -4.69 12.54 6.89
C TRP A 71 -5.82 11.75 6.25
N LYS A 72 -6.98 12.39 6.13
CA LYS A 72 -8.04 11.95 5.23
C LYS A 72 -7.87 12.70 3.91
N ILE A 73 -7.73 11.93 2.84
CA ILE A 73 -7.61 12.45 1.47
C ILE A 73 -8.71 11.89 0.61
N GLU A 74 -9.26 12.71 -0.27
CA GLU A 74 -10.13 12.25 -1.34
C GLU A 74 -9.34 12.21 -2.64
N VAL A 75 -9.43 11.09 -3.34
CA VAL A 75 -8.68 10.86 -4.58
C VAL A 75 -9.60 10.47 -5.72
N GLU A 76 -9.22 10.84 -6.93
CA GLU A 76 -9.90 10.46 -8.17
C GLU A 76 -8.89 9.85 -9.14
N ASN A 77 -9.24 8.73 -9.77
CA ASN A 77 -8.42 8.05 -10.78
C ASN A 77 -6.96 7.77 -10.33
N PHE A 78 -6.75 7.49 -9.03
CA PHE A 78 -5.42 7.29 -8.46
C PHE A 78 -4.83 5.95 -8.93
N PRO A 79 -3.68 5.94 -9.63
CA PRO A 79 -3.15 4.73 -10.24
C PRO A 79 -2.52 3.79 -9.21
N ALA A 80 -2.90 2.52 -9.27
CA ALA A 80 -2.32 1.45 -8.47
C ALA A 80 -2.42 0.08 -9.17
N PHE A 81 -1.58 -0.85 -8.73
CA PHE A 81 -1.62 -2.27 -9.11
C PHE A 81 -1.94 -3.13 -7.88
N ILE A 82 -2.62 -4.26 -8.06
CA ILE A 82 -2.69 -5.27 -7.00
C ILE A 82 -1.33 -5.96 -6.93
N LEU A 83 -0.62 -5.76 -5.82
CA LEU A 83 0.69 -6.38 -5.58
C LEU A 83 0.58 -7.63 -4.71
N VAL A 84 -0.32 -7.62 -3.72
CA VAL A 84 -0.68 -8.80 -2.93
C VAL A 84 -2.18 -8.93 -2.91
N ASP A 85 -2.68 -10.14 -3.16
CA ASP A 85 -4.10 -10.47 -3.07
C ASP A 85 -4.46 -11.23 -1.78
N ASP A 86 -5.75 -11.45 -1.62
CA ASP A 86 -6.40 -12.19 -0.52
C ASP A 86 -6.19 -13.72 -0.60
N LYS A 87 -5.40 -14.21 -1.57
CA LYS A 87 -5.22 -15.65 -1.84
C LYS A 87 -3.79 -16.12 -1.59
N GLY A 88 -2.92 -15.21 -1.14
CA GLY A 88 -1.51 -15.48 -0.86
C GLY A 88 -0.60 -15.28 -2.08
N ASN A 89 -1.09 -14.61 -3.14
CA ASN A 89 -0.26 -14.28 -4.29
C ASN A 89 0.48 -12.96 -4.05
N ASP A 90 1.76 -12.94 -4.44
CA ASP A 90 2.61 -11.75 -4.45
C ASP A 90 3.18 -11.56 -5.86
N PHE A 91 2.94 -10.39 -6.45
CA PHE A 91 3.40 -9.99 -7.77
C PHE A 91 4.91 -10.16 -7.92
N PHE A 92 5.71 -9.72 -6.94
CA PHE A 92 7.17 -9.71 -7.06
C PHE A 92 7.79 -11.10 -6.97
N LYS A 93 7.09 -12.06 -6.36
CA LYS A 93 7.52 -13.46 -6.31
C LYS A 93 7.32 -14.22 -7.61
N GLN A 94 6.47 -13.70 -8.50
CA GLN A 94 6.23 -14.29 -9.81
C GLN A 94 7.24 -13.79 -10.86
N LEU A 95 7.98 -12.73 -10.55
CA LEU A 95 9.03 -12.23 -11.43
C LEU A 95 10.18 -13.23 -11.47
N LYS A 96 10.54 -13.65 -12.67
CA LYS A 96 11.77 -14.42 -12.87
C LYS A 96 12.96 -13.50 -12.60
N PRO A 97 14.03 -14.00 -11.95
CA PRO A 97 15.25 -13.23 -11.79
C PRO A 97 15.70 -12.76 -13.17
N TRP A 98 16.01 -11.46 -13.26
CA TRP A 98 16.51 -10.86 -14.49
C TRP A 98 17.89 -11.46 -14.78
N ASN A 99 17.94 -12.48 -15.63
CA ASN A 99 19.20 -12.99 -16.15
C ASN A 99 19.69 -12.00 -17.21
N CYS A 100 20.58 -11.09 -16.80
CA CYS A 100 21.42 -10.33 -17.71
C CYS A 100 22.46 -11.26 -18.32
N SER A 101 22.02 -12.21 -19.14
CA SER A 101 22.90 -12.91 -20.06
C SER A 101 23.22 -11.93 -21.19
N LYS A 102 24.48 -11.52 -21.29
CA LYS A 102 25.00 -10.83 -22.48
C LYS A 102 25.01 -11.76 -23.68
#